data_AF-A0A8H5M2F9-F1
#
_entry.id   AF-A0A8H5M2F9-F1
#
_cell.length_a   1.000
_cell.length_b   1.000
_cell.length_c   1.000
_cell.angle_alpha   90.00
_cell.angle_beta   90.00
_cell.angle_gamma   90.00
#
_symmetry.space_group_name_H-M   'P 1'
#
loop_
_entity.id
_entity.type
_entity.pdbx_description
1 polymer ?
#
loop_
_entity_poly.entity_id
_entity_poly.type
_entity_poly.pdbx_seq_one_letter_code
_entity_poly.pdbx_strand_id
1 'polypeptide(L)'
;MATEVPLKIRIDVRDLWNSPKSDLQVSIVALEQTLGHEIVPNVQWHILWDELKDRFPDKGTFVPFISRIVITWYERLLWRLDNNNFPEWTEELLGLLSGGRKQLIIEPSPPPQNRPRTFWDTRTSSFYLGIPNFEPLPHSKIVVVFDHDFEKLLIQDGAADEGWDDLAAESLAPPAAFHSVTSEPRRGVTTHAVNNISSETKPTIERLPSLRELSRPDQLFAQRAPYILTVDTGNPLIIRCSHEASLELISSYLNRWGKLNTGDTLRRNVLKVELIESEFCNGLQDTLSIEPHINFHNGGYQINPTLVLAFIEGVLGYKLVHTNGHNWVYRSDTILNTPTSS
;
A
#
# COMPACT_ATOMS: atom_id res chain seq x y z
N MET A 1 34.34 0.98 11.55
CA MET A 1 35.10 2.24 11.69
C MET A 1 34.07 3.35 11.81
N ALA A 2 34.13 4.18 12.85
CA ALA A 2 33.12 5.23 13.06
C ALA A 2 33.21 6.27 11.94
N THR A 3 32.23 6.27 11.06
CA THR A 3 32.03 7.23 9.97
C THR A 3 31.61 8.55 10.59
N GLU A 4 32.57 9.49 10.72
CA GLU A 4 32.32 10.79 11.30
C GLU A 4 31.41 11.63 10.38
N VAL A 5 30.35 12.21 10.96
CA VAL A 5 29.42 13.08 10.23
C VAL A 5 30.18 14.31 9.69
N PRO A 6 30.04 14.65 8.39
CA PRO A 6 30.68 15.82 7.80
C PRO A 6 30.48 17.11 8.59
N LEU A 7 31.51 17.98 8.63
CA LEU A 7 31.47 19.25 9.36
C LEU A 7 30.26 20.12 8.98
N LYS A 8 29.94 20.21 7.69
CA LYS A 8 28.80 20.98 7.19
C LYS A 8 27.49 20.50 7.81
N ILE A 9 27.27 19.19 7.88
CA ILE A 9 26.07 18.60 8.49
C ILE A 9 26.02 18.92 9.99
N ARG A 10 27.15 18.85 10.71
CA ARG A 10 27.19 19.23 12.13
C ARG A 10 26.82 20.70 12.37
N ILE A 11 27.29 21.60 11.51
CA ILE A 11 26.93 23.02 11.55
C ILE A 11 25.43 23.19 11.30
N ASP A 12 24.90 22.52 10.28
CA ASP A 12 23.48 22.63 9.94
C ASP A 12 22.58 22.02 11.02
N VAL A 13 22.99 20.94 11.69
CA VAL A 13 22.27 20.41 12.86
C VAL A 13 22.26 21.43 14.00
N ARG A 14 23.39 22.10 14.28
CA ARG A 14 23.40 23.17 15.29
C ARG A 14 22.44 24.30 14.93
N ASP A 15 22.46 24.76 13.68
CA ASP A 15 21.79 25.99 13.26
C ASP A 15 20.31 25.78 12.92
N LEU A 16 19.96 24.64 12.31
CA LEU A 16 18.62 24.34 11.79
C LEU A 16 17.82 23.34 12.63
N TRP A 17 18.47 22.62 13.55
CA TRP A 17 17.80 21.59 14.36
C TRP A 17 17.81 21.92 15.86
N ASN A 18 18.99 22.22 16.41
CA ASN A 18 19.16 22.48 17.85
C ASN A 18 18.95 23.94 18.23
N SER A 19 19.03 24.87 17.28
CA SER A 19 18.84 26.29 17.54
C SER A 19 17.42 26.53 18.06
N PRO A 20 17.23 27.18 19.23
CA PRO A 20 15.91 27.52 19.75
C PRO A 20 15.07 28.41 18.83
N LYS A 21 15.72 29.06 17.86
CA LYS A 21 15.09 29.91 16.85
C LYS A 21 14.84 29.20 15.52
N SER A 22 15.18 27.91 15.41
CA SER A 22 14.91 27.14 14.19
C SER A 22 13.43 26.87 14.03
N ASP A 23 12.97 26.78 12.79
CA ASP A 23 11.57 26.49 12.46
C ASP A 23 11.10 25.18 13.11
N LEU A 24 11.98 24.19 13.22
CA LEU A 24 11.70 22.93 13.92
C LEU A 24 11.35 23.16 15.39
N GLN A 25 12.17 23.93 16.13
CA GLN A 25 11.89 24.20 17.54
C GLN A 25 10.60 25.01 17.71
N VAL A 26 10.30 25.91 16.77
CA VAL A 26 9.02 26.63 16.75
C VAL A 26 7.84 25.66 16.60
N SER A 27 7.91 24.69 15.68
CA SER A 27 6.84 23.68 15.50
C SER A 27 6.69 22.75 16.71
N ILE A 28 7.81 22.35 17.35
CA ILE A 28 7.78 21.52 18.58
C ILE A 28 7.07 22.26 19.71
N VAL A 29 7.45 23.51 19.97
CA VAL A 29 6.87 24.33 21.04
C VAL A 29 5.39 24.59 20.76
N ALA A 30 4.99 24.85 19.51
CA ALA A 30 3.59 25.02 19.15
C ALA A 30 2.76 23.76 19.42
N LEU A 31 3.27 22.58 19.05
CA LEU A 31 2.59 21.32 19.34
C LEU A 31 2.50 21.05 20.84
N GLU A 32 3.59 21.28 21.59
CA GLU A 32 3.61 21.10 23.05
C GLU A 32 2.57 22.00 23.75
N GLN A 33 2.42 23.24 23.29
CA GLN A 33 1.42 24.18 23.82
C GLN A 33 -0.02 23.71 23.60
N THR A 34 -0.31 23.10 22.45
CA THR A 34 -1.66 22.58 22.14
C THR A 34 -1.92 21.25 22.83
N LEU A 35 -0.93 20.35 22.87
CA LEU A 35 -1.08 18.98 23.33
C LEU A 35 -0.89 18.82 24.84
N GLY A 36 -0.16 19.74 25.47
CA GLY A 36 0.26 19.66 26.88
C GLY A 36 1.35 18.60 27.15
N HIS A 37 1.85 17.94 26.10
CA HIS A 37 2.87 16.90 26.17
C HIS A 37 4.02 17.19 25.19
N GLU A 38 5.25 16.97 25.66
CA GLU A 38 6.46 17.16 24.85
C GLU A 38 6.74 15.89 24.00
N ILE A 39 6.75 16.03 22.67
CA ILE A 39 7.19 14.99 21.72
C ILE A 39 8.51 15.43 21.10
N VAL A 40 9.60 14.73 21.39
CA VAL A 40 10.95 15.20 21.05
C VAL A 40 11.60 14.39 19.96
N PRO A 41 12.11 15.04 18.90
CA PRO A 41 12.65 14.32 17.77
C PRO A 41 14.07 13.83 18.12
N ASN A 42 14.29 12.54 17.89
CA ASN A 42 15.53 11.84 18.17
C ASN A 42 16.10 11.31 16.85
N VAL A 43 17.25 11.84 16.43
CA VAL A 43 17.89 11.49 15.16
C VAL A 43 19.31 11.02 15.41
N GLN A 44 19.64 9.84 14.89
CA GLN A 44 21.02 9.36 14.81
C GLN A 44 21.66 9.82 13.50
N TRP A 45 22.18 11.06 13.49
CA TRP A 45 22.69 11.71 12.29
C TRP A 45 23.75 10.94 11.50
N HIS A 46 24.56 10.13 12.17
CA HIS A 46 25.60 9.32 11.54
C HIS A 46 25.01 8.17 10.71
N ILE A 47 24.06 7.41 11.27
CA ILE A 47 23.34 6.35 10.55
C ILE A 47 22.56 6.94 9.38
N LEU A 48 21.81 8.01 9.64
CA LEU A 48 20.98 8.64 8.62
C LEU A 48 21.81 9.19 7.45
N TRP A 49 23.00 9.75 7.75
CA TRP A 49 23.92 10.21 6.72
C TRP A 49 24.51 9.03 5.94
N ASP A 50 24.95 7.96 6.60
CA ASP A 50 25.57 6.83 5.91
C ASP A 50 24.65 6.13 4.92
N GLU A 51 23.37 6.00 5.26
CA GLU A 51 22.37 5.35 4.40
C GLU A 51 21.88 6.25 3.26
N LEU A 52 21.87 7.57 3.45
CA LEU A 52 21.24 8.51 2.50
C LEU A 52 22.24 9.37 1.72
N LYS A 53 23.53 9.38 2.07
CA LYS A 53 24.56 10.28 1.50
C LYS A 53 24.64 10.26 -0.02
N ASP A 54 24.41 9.10 -0.65
CA ASP A 54 24.52 8.96 -2.11
C ASP A 54 23.47 9.80 -2.86
N ARG A 55 22.37 10.15 -2.19
CA ARG A 55 21.33 11.04 -2.73
C ARG A 55 21.68 12.52 -2.59
N PHE A 56 22.59 12.88 -1.70
CA PHE A 56 22.91 14.28 -1.39
C PHE A 56 24.31 14.65 -1.87
N PRO A 57 24.47 14.97 -3.17
CA PRO A 57 25.76 15.44 -3.69
C PRO A 57 26.20 16.73 -2.98
N ASP A 58 25.24 17.59 -2.60
CA ASP A 58 25.47 18.73 -1.72
C ASP A 58 25.07 18.40 -0.27
N LYS A 59 26.08 18.31 0.60
CA LYS A 59 25.93 18.06 2.04
C LYS A 59 25.09 19.13 2.74
N GLY A 60 25.09 20.36 2.23
CA GLY A 60 24.31 21.46 2.78
C GLY A 60 22.80 21.33 2.57
N THR A 61 22.35 20.41 1.71
CA THR A 61 20.93 20.16 1.46
C THR A 61 20.35 19.03 2.32
N PHE A 62 21.20 18.23 2.96
CA PHE A 62 20.79 17.06 3.74
C PHE A 62 19.95 17.43 4.96
N VAL A 63 20.51 18.22 5.88
CA VAL A 63 19.81 18.62 7.12
C VAL A 63 18.55 19.44 6.81
N PRO A 64 18.56 20.44 5.90
CA PRO A 64 17.34 21.13 5.51
C PRO A 64 16.23 20.20 5.00
N PHE A 65 16.58 19.17 4.23
CA PHE A 65 15.61 18.19 3.74
C PHE A 65 14.98 17.39 4.88
N ILE A 66 15.78 16.88 5.82
CA ILE A 66 15.29 16.14 7.00
C ILE A 66 14.43 17.05 7.88
N SER A 67 14.91 18.25 8.20
CA SER A 67 14.17 19.24 8.98
C SER A 67 12.81 19.54 8.34
N ARG A 68 12.73 19.71 7.01
CA ARG A 68 11.46 19.98 6.32
C ARG A 68 10.44 18.86 6.51
N ILE A 69 10.85 17.59 6.42
CA ILE A 69 9.95 16.45 6.62
C ILE A 69 9.43 16.44 8.06
N VAL A 70 10.33 16.64 9.03
CA VAL A 70 10.00 16.60 10.46
C VAL A 70 9.11 17.78 10.85
N ILE A 71 9.40 18.98 10.37
CA ILE A 71 8.53 20.16 10.53
C ILE A 71 7.13 19.87 9.99
N THR A 72 7.04 19.30 8.77
CA THR A 72 5.74 18.94 8.17
C THR A 72 4.99 17.94 9.06
N TRP A 73 5.69 16.97 9.66
CA TRP A 73 5.06 16.03 10.59
C TRP A 73 4.45 16.73 11.82
N TYR A 74 5.20 17.64 12.46
CA TYR A 74 4.70 18.43 13.60
C TYR A 74 3.52 19.32 13.20
N GLU A 75 3.62 20.04 12.08
CA GLU A 75 2.57 20.92 11.58
C GLU A 75 1.29 20.15 11.22
N ARG A 76 1.41 18.96 10.64
CA ARG A 76 0.25 18.11 10.32
C ARG A 76 -0.41 17.55 11.56
N LEU A 77 0.37 17.12 12.54
CA LEU A 77 -0.17 16.66 13.82
C LEU A 77 -0.90 17.80 14.54
N LEU A 78 -0.28 18.99 14.60
CA LEU A 78 -0.89 20.19 15.19
C LEU A 78 -2.19 20.58 14.46
N TRP A 79 -2.17 20.63 13.12
CA TRP A 79 -3.36 20.94 12.33
C TRP A 79 -4.51 19.95 12.61
N ARG A 80 -4.18 18.67 12.80
CA ARG A 80 -5.18 17.64 13.11
C ARG A 80 -5.78 17.83 14.49
N LEU A 81 -4.99 18.24 15.48
CA LEU A 81 -5.46 18.58 16.83
C LEU A 81 -6.35 19.82 16.86
N ASP A 82 -5.99 20.86 16.10
CA ASP A 82 -6.79 22.09 16.00
C ASP A 82 -8.10 21.89 15.21
N ASN A 83 -8.18 20.80 14.45
CA ASN A 83 -9.34 20.49 13.64
C ASN A 83 -10.38 19.68 14.45
N ASN A 84 -11.47 20.34 14.83
CA ASN A 84 -12.59 19.76 15.59
C ASN A 84 -13.32 18.59 14.90
N ASN A 85 -12.88 18.17 13.72
CA ASN A 85 -13.41 17.01 13.01
C ASN A 85 -12.90 15.67 13.56
N PHE A 86 -11.92 15.66 14.48
CA PHE A 86 -11.30 14.44 15.00
C PHE A 86 -11.31 14.31 16.53
N PRO A 87 -12.42 14.61 17.25
CA PRO A 87 -12.41 14.66 18.71
C PRO A 87 -12.09 13.31 19.35
N GLU A 88 -12.63 12.21 18.83
CA GLU A 88 -12.39 10.85 19.36
C GLU A 88 -10.93 10.43 19.18
N TRP A 89 -10.36 10.69 18.00
CA TRP A 89 -8.95 10.42 17.71
C TRP A 89 -8.01 11.24 18.59
N THR A 90 -8.34 12.50 18.86
CA THR A 90 -7.54 13.37 19.75
C THR A 90 -7.52 12.84 21.19
N GLU A 91 -8.66 12.39 21.71
CA GLU A 91 -8.72 11.79 23.06
C GLU A 91 -7.92 10.49 23.14
N GLU A 92 -7.99 9.63 22.12
CA GLU A 92 -7.18 8.40 22.05
C GLU A 92 -5.67 8.70 22.01
N LEU A 93 -5.26 9.71 21.22
CA LEU A 93 -3.88 10.16 21.18
C LEU A 93 -3.43 10.66 22.55
N LEU A 94 -4.23 11.50 23.23
CA LEU A 94 -3.92 11.97 24.59
C LEU A 94 -3.79 10.79 25.57
N GLY A 95 -4.63 9.76 25.41
CA GLY A 95 -4.51 8.50 26.13
C GLY A 95 -3.15 7.83 25.95
N LEU A 96 -2.65 7.73 24.71
CA LEU A 96 -1.31 7.17 24.42
C LEU A 96 -0.16 8.01 24.99
N LEU A 97 -0.35 9.33 25.01
CA LEU A 97 0.65 10.29 25.49
C LEU A 97 0.71 10.35 27.02
N SER A 98 -0.27 9.76 27.71
CA SER A 98 -0.20 9.58 29.16
C SER A 98 1.08 8.81 29.54
N GLY A 99 1.69 9.19 30.66
CA GLY A 99 2.93 8.57 31.14
C GLY A 99 4.25 9.28 30.78
N GLY A 100 4.20 10.54 30.35
CA GLY A 100 5.38 11.43 30.28
C GLY A 100 5.86 11.77 28.88
N ARG A 101 7.08 12.31 28.79
CA ARG A 101 7.71 12.76 27.53
C ARG A 101 7.81 11.61 26.53
N LYS A 102 7.36 11.84 25.29
CA LYS A 102 7.47 10.87 24.20
C LYS A 102 8.55 11.27 23.22
N GLN A 103 9.06 10.31 22.46
CA GLN A 103 10.07 10.55 21.43
C GLN A 103 9.48 10.33 20.03
N LEU A 104 9.99 11.09 19.07
CA LEU A 104 9.85 10.85 17.64
C LEU A 104 11.20 10.34 17.11
N ILE A 105 11.33 9.04 16.96
CA ILE A 105 12.53 8.36 16.48
C ILE A 105 12.59 8.48 14.96
N ILE A 106 13.68 9.02 14.43
CA ILE A 106 13.85 9.30 13.00
C ILE A 106 14.99 8.47 12.45
N GLU A 107 14.64 7.59 11.52
CA GLU A 107 15.52 6.56 10.99
C GLU A 107 15.37 6.42 9.47
N PRO A 108 16.39 5.88 8.77
CA PRO A 108 16.24 5.49 7.37
C PRO A 108 15.08 4.49 7.20
N SER A 109 14.29 4.63 6.14
CA SER A 109 13.28 3.61 5.82
C SER A 109 13.93 2.42 5.12
N PRO A 110 13.50 1.18 5.42
CA PRO A 110 13.94 0.01 4.67
C PRO A 110 13.45 0.09 3.21
N PRO A 111 14.26 -0.35 2.22
CA PRO A 111 13.77 -0.55 0.87
C PRO A 111 12.64 -1.60 0.85
N PRO A 112 11.61 -1.48 -0.02
CA PRO A 112 11.48 -0.55 -1.15
C PRO A 112 10.73 0.77 -0.84
N GLN A 113 10.73 1.24 0.41
CA GLN A 113 9.93 2.39 0.82
C GLN A 113 10.30 3.69 0.08
N ASN A 114 9.33 4.25 -0.65
CA ASN A 114 9.53 5.44 -1.50
C ASN A 114 8.92 6.74 -0.93
N ARG A 115 8.33 6.68 0.27
CA ARG A 115 7.70 7.83 0.95
C ARG A 115 8.07 7.87 2.44
N PRO A 116 8.07 9.05 3.08
CA PRO A 116 8.10 9.13 4.53
C PRO A 116 6.93 8.33 5.12
N ARG A 117 7.19 7.64 6.22
CA ARG A 117 6.16 6.84 6.92
C ARG A 117 6.24 7.14 8.40
N THR A 118 5.10 7.37 9.04
CA THR A 118 5.02 7.49 10.50
C THR A 118 4.09 6.43 11.09
N PHE A 119 4.42 5.94 12.28
CA PHE A 119 3.60 5.02 13.04
C PHE A 119 3.96 5.12 14.53
N TRP A 120 3.09 4.56 15.36
CA TRP A 120 3.32 4.44 16.80
C TRP A 120 3.84 3.04 17.14
N ASP A 121 4.96 2.95 17.84
CA ASP A 121 5.42 1.69 18.42
C ASP A 121 4.95 1.60 19.87
N THR A 122 4.04 0.66 20.13
CA THR A 122 3.52 0.38 21.46
C THR A 122 4.59 -0.16 22.41
N ARG A 123 5.59 -0.90 21.90
CA ARG A 123 6.66 -1.52 22.69
C ARG A 123 7.60 -0.48 23.28
N THR A 124 8.02 0.50 22.48
CA THR A 124 8.92 1.57 22.92
C THR A 124 8.18 2.84 23.33
N SER A 125 6.84 2.86 23.23
CA SER A 125 6.00 4.03 23.51
C SER A 125 6.52 5.30 22.83
N SER A 126 6.87 5.18 21.56
CA SER A 126 7.49 6.24 20.77
C SER A 126 6.92 6.29 19.36
N PHE A 127 6.91 7.48 18.78
CA PHE A 127 6.61 7.66 17.37
C PHE A 127 7.84 7.30 16.55
N TYR A 128 7.64 6.67 15.40
CA TYR A 128 8.68 6.46 14.40
C TYR A 128 8.38 7.29 13.16
N LEU A 129 9.44 7.80 12.54
CA LEU A 129 9.41 8.49 11.25
C LEU A 129 10.53 7.96 10.36
N GLY A 130 10.14 7.12 9.40
CA GLY A 130 11.02 6.61 8.36
C GLY A 130 11.30 7.67 7.30
N ILE A 131 12.58 7.90 7.00
CA ILE A 131 13.05 8.75 5.90
C ILE A 131 13.41 7.88 4.70
N PRO A 132 12.72 7.99 3.56
CA PRO A 132 12.98 7.13 2.41
C PRO A 132 14.32 7.49 1.75
N ASN A 133 15.00 6.50 1.19
CA ASN A 133 16.12 6.70 0.26
C ASN A 133 15.61 6.77 -1.18
N PHE A 134 14.72 7.73 -1.45
CA PHE A 134 14.04 7.91 -2.74
C PHE A 134 14.03 9.37 -3.18
N GLU A 135 13.59 9.67 -4.41
CA GLU A 135 13.49 11.05 -4.89
C GLU A 135 12.60 11.92 -3.97
N PRO A 136 12.98 13.17 -3.67
CA PRO A 136 12.19 14.06 -2.83
C PRO A 136 10.75 14.22 -3.31
N LEU A 137 9.80 13.83 -2.47
CA LEU A 137 8.40 14.09 -2.75
C LEU A 137 8.09 15.60 -2.69
N PRO A 138 7.19 16.12 -3.54
CA PRO A 138 6.61 17.44 -3.39
C PRO A 138 5.95 17.59 -2.01
N HIS A 139 6.06 18.77 -1.40
CA HIS A 139 5.54 19.02 -0.05
C HIS A 139 4.04 18.68 0.08
N SER A 140 3.22 18.97 -0.93
CA SER A 140 1.79 18.61 -0.94
C SER A 140 1.54 17.10 -0.84
N LYS A 141 2.42 16.25 -1.39
CA LYS A 141 2.31 14.80 -1.25
C LYS A 141 2.71 14.33 0.15
N ILE A 142 3.73 14.95 0.75
CA ILE A 142 4.18 14.63 2.12
C ILE A 142 3.04 14.88 3.12
N VAL A 143 2.32 16.00 2.96
CA VAL A 143 1.15 16.34 3.76
C VAL A 143 0.07 15.26 3.70
N VAL A 144 -0.35 14.86 2.49
CA VAL A 144 -1.38 13.82 2.29
C VAL A 144 -0.96 12.48 2.87
N VAL A 145 0.32 12.13 2.72
CA VAL A 145 0.87 10.89 3.25
C VAL A 145 0.81 10.85 4.78
N PHE A 146 1.18 11.94 5.46
CA PHE A 146 1.09 11.99 6.92
C PHE A 146 -0.36 11.99 7.41
N ASP A 147 -1.29 12.64 6.70
CA ASP A 147 -2.71 12.58 7.07
C ASP A 147 -3.23 11.13 7.08
N HIS A 148 -2.86 10.36 6.05
CA HIS A 148 -3.18 8.94 5.97
C HIS A 148 -2.51 8.12 7.07
N ASP A 149 -1.23 8.34 7.33
CA ASP A 149 -0.51 7.59 8.37
C ASP A 149 -1.04 7.93 9.78
N PHE A 150 -1.44 9.18 10.05
CA PHE A 150 -2.06 9.57 11.31
C PHE A 150 -3.43 8.92 11.52
N GLU A 151 -4.19 8.68 10.46
CA GLU A 151 -5.45 7.94 10.53
C GLU A 151 -5.24 6.53 11.08
N LYS A 152 -4.15 5.88 10.65
CA LYS A 152 -3.79 4.52 11.05
C LYS A 152 -3.00 4.43 12.34
N LEU A 153 -2.61 5.56 12.92
CA LEU A 153 -1.65 5.62 14.04
C LEU A 153 -2.19 4.98 15.33
N LEU A 154 -3.51 5.00 15.53
CA LEU A 154 -4.18 4.56 16.77
C LEU A 154 -4.93 3.23 16.62
N ILE A 155 -4.96 2.63 15.42
CA ILE A 155 -5.67 1.38 15.17
C ILE A 155 -4.87 0.21 15.80
N GLN A 156 -5.27 -0.22 17.00
CA GLN A 156 -4.72 -1.40 17.68
C GLN A 156 -5.37 -2.68 17.15
N ASP A 157 -4.65 -3.44 16.33
CA ASP A 157 -4.92 -4.88 16.15
C ASP A 157 -3.71 -5.67 16.67
N GLY A 158 -3.97 -6.56 17.63
CA GLY A 158 -2.95 -7.25 18.41
C GLY A 158 -2.17 -8.32 17.63
N ALA A 159 -0.93 -8.02 17.28
CA ALA A 159 0.19 -8.95 17.20
C ALA A 159 1.51 -8.16 17.12
N ALA A 160 2.24 -8.07 18.24
CA ALA A 160 3.66 -7.79 18.20
C ALA A 160 4.38 -9.09 17.78
N ASP A 161 4.73 -9.22 16.51
CA ASP A 161 5.84 -10.04 16.03
C ASP A 161 6.51 -9.35 14.84
N GLU A 162 7.80 -9.62 14.71
CA GLU A 162 8.80 -8.71 14.16
C GLU A 162 8.88 -8.74 12.63
N GLY A 163 8.82 -7.55 12.03
CA GLY A 163 9.18 -7.34 10.64
C GLY A 163 9.08 -5.87 10.30
N TRP A 164 10.18 -5.30 9.79
CA TRP A 164 10.16 -4.06 9.02
C TRP A 164 9.45 -4.27 7.66
N ASP A 165 8.34 -4.99 7.66
CA ASP A 165 7.50 -5.32 6.53
C ASP A 165 6.06 -4.97 6.91
N ASP A 166 5.32 -4.46 5.92
CA ASP A 166 3.89 -4.17 5.96
C ASP A 166 3.43 -2.84 6.63
N LEU A 167 3.64 -1.75 5.89
CA LEU A 167 2.52 -0.92 5.37
C LEU A 167 2.57 -0.90 3.83
N ALA A 168 2.86 -2.06 3.24
CA ALA A 168 1.97 -2.60 2.23
C ALA A 168 1.03 -3.59 2.96
N ALA A 169 -0.23 -3.70 2.55
CA ALA A 169 -1.22 -4.70 3.00
C ALA A 169 -1.69 -4.68 4.48
N GLU A 170 -3.01 -4.71 4.65
CA GLU A 170 -3.71 -4.78 5.94
C GLU A 170 -4.63 -6.01 5.88
N SER A 171 -4.48 -6.97 6.81
CA SER A 171 -5.55 -7.88 7.25
C SER A 171 -5.17 -8.78 8.46
N LEU A 172 -5.73 -8.43 9.63
CA LEU A 172 -6.54 -9.23 10.58
C LEU A 172 -5.95 -10.39 11.42
N ALA A 173 -6.48 -10.49 12.64
CA ALA A 173 -6.58 -11.73 13.42
C ALA A 173 -8.06 -11.95 13.93
N PRO A 174 -8.41 -13.02 14.69
CA PRO A 174 -9.14 -14.22 14.22
C PRO A 174 -10.36 -14.51 15.17
N PRO A 175 -11.04 -15.71 15.31
CA PRO A 175 -10.42 -16.97 15.78
C PRO A 175 -11.14 -18.31 15.40
N ALA A 176 -10.50 -19.41 15.81
CA ALA A 176 -11.09 -20.67 16.31
C ALA A 176 -11.81 -21.68 15.36
N ALA A 177 -11.08 -22.76 15.11
CA ALA A 177 -11.34 -24.14 15.58
C ALA A 177 -12.44 -25.06 14.98
N PHE A 178 -11.97 -26.28 14.69
CA PHE A 178 -12.62 -27.60 14.79
C PHE A 178 -13.42 -28.22 13.63
N HIS A 179 -12.76 -29.23 13.04
CA HIS A 179 -13.18 -30.60 12.75
C HIS A 179 -14.28 -30.85 11.70
N SER A 180 -13.97 -31.63 10.65
CA SER A 180 -14.33 -33.08 10.64
C SER A 180 -14.21 -33.82 9.29
N VAL A 181 -13.59 -35.02 9.40
CA VAL A 181 -14.07 -36.36 8.99
C VAL A 181 -14.42 -36.65 7.52
N THR A 182 -13.71 -37.63 6.96
CA THR A 182 -14.21 -38.51 5.87
C THR A 182 -14.74 -39.82 6.44
N SER A 183 -15.73 -40.36 5.74
CA SER A 183 -16.72 -41.37 6.12
C SER A 183 -16.35 -42.82 5.81
N GLU A 184 -17.01 -43.75 6.52
CA GLU A 184 -17.28 -45.13 6.11
C GLU A 184 -18.82 -45.39 5.99
N PRO A 185 -19.28 -46.46 5.32
CA PRO A 185 -20.64 -46.57 4.80
C PRO A 185 -21.58 -47.45 5.65
N ARG A 186 -22.91 -47.20 5.62
CA ARG A 186 -23.96 -48.24 5.51
C ARG A 186 -25.41 -47.73 5.50
N ARG A 187 -26.16 -48.28 4.51
CA ARG A 187 -27.59 -48.68 4.45
C ARG A 187 -28.66 -47.89 5.24
N GLY A 188 -29.71 -47.48 4.49
CA GLY A 188 -31.09 -47.68 4.94
C GLY A 188 -32.11 -46.59 4.59
N VAL A 189 -32.88 -46.82 3.52
CA VAL A 189 -34.36 -46.77 3.47
C VAL A 189 -35.12 -45.42 3.62
N THR A 190 -35.81 -45.08 2.53
CA THR A 190 -37.10 -44.32 2.33
C THR A 190 -37.24 -42.81 2.61
N THR A 191 -37.42 -42.08 1.50
CA THR A 191 -38.53 -41.15 1.15
C THR A 191 -39.09 -40.19 2.22
N HIS A 192 -38.90 -38.89 2.05
CA HIS A 192 -39.84 -37.94 1.41
C HIS A 192 -39.35 -36.48 1.58
N ALA A 193 -39.47 -35.72 0.48
CA ALA A 193 -39.65 -34.27 0.31
C ALA A 193 -39.09 -33.28 1.36
N VAL A 194 -38.30 -32.31 0.89
CA VAL A 194 -38.59 -30.86 0.80
C VAL A 194 -37.26 -30.08 0.61
N ASN A 195 -37.30 -29.10 -0.29
CA ASN A 195 -36.32 -28.05 -0.63
C ASN A 195 -35.12 -27.82 0.32
N ASN A 196 -33.91 -27.79 -0.25
CA ASN A 196 -32.72 -27.10 0.31
C ASN A 196 -31.93 -26.50 -0.87
N ILE A 197 -31.92 -25.17 -1.05
CA ILE A 197 -30.90 -24.25 -0.54
C ILE A 197 -29.49 -24.85 -0.67
N SER A 198 -28.84 -24.58 -1.80
CA SER A 198 -27.40 -24.79 -1.96
C SER A 198 -26.67 -23.79 -1.06
N SER A 199 -26.25 -24.25 0.11
CA SER A 199 -25.34 -23.52 0.98
C SER A 199 -23.93 -23.54 0.37
N GLU A 200 -23.51 -22.38 -0.13
CA GLU A 200 -22.16 -22.02 -0.53
C GLU A 200 -21.20 -22.26 0.64
N THR A 201 -20.45 -23.36 0.62
CA THR A 201 -19.53 -23.73 1.70
C THR A 201 -18.18 -23.06 1.45
N LYS A 202 -17.90 -22.00 2.20
CA LYS A 202 -16.60 -21.32 2.24
C LYS A 202 -15.53 -22.34 2.70
N PRO A 203 -14.38 -22.48 2.02
CA PRO A 203 -13.37 -23.45 2.42
C PRO A 203 -12.71 -23.04 3.76
N THR A 204 -13.01 -23.79 4.82
CA THR A 204 -12.33 -23.67 6.12
C THR A 204 -10.98 -24.38 6.02
N ILE A 205 -9.89 -23.61 5.90
CA ILE A 205 -8.53 -24.17 5.93
C ILE A 205 -8.11 -24.35 7.40
N GLU A 206 -8.32 -25.55 7.95
CA GLU A 206 -7.99 -25.86 9.37
C GLU A 206 -6.50 -26.03 9.64
N ARG A 207 -5.66 -26.17 8.60
CA ARG A 207 -4.22 -26.36 8.72
C ARG A 207 -3.51 -25.70 7.54
N LEU A 208 -2.43 -24.97 7.82
CA LEU A 208 -1.57 -24.41 6.79
C LEU A 208 -0.95 -25.55 5.95
N PRO A 209 -1.08 -25.53 4.61
CA PRO A 209 -0.48 -26.54 3.75
C PRO A 209 1.04 -26.47 3.82
N SER A 210 1.70 -27.62 3.70
CA SER A 210 3.17 -27.63 3.61
C SER A 210 3.63 -27.14 2.24
N LEU A 211 4.83 -26.53 2.14
CA LEU A 211 5.34 -26.00 0.86
C LEU A 211 5.37 -27.05 -0.26
N ARG A 212 5.51 -28.33 0.09
CA ARG A 212 5.55 -29.45 -0.87
C ARG A 212 4.17 -29.83 -1.43
N GLU A 213 3.10 -29.37 -0.81
CA GLU A 213 1.71 -29.62 -1.22
C GLU A 213 1.17 -28.52 -2.15
N LEU A 214 1.90 -27.42 -2.30
CA LEU A 214 1.51 -26.31 -3.15
C LEU A 214 2.02 -26.54 -4.58
N SER A 215 1.10 -26.52 -5.54
CA SER A 215 1.43 -26.43 -6.96
C SER A 215 2.13 -25.11 -7.26
N ARG A 216 2.75 -25.03 -8.44
CA ARG A 216 3.34 -23.77 -8.94
C ARG A 216 2.27 -22.67 -9.03
N PRO A 217 2.64 -21.38 -8.86
CA PRO A 217 1.68 -20.28 -8.82
C PRO A 217 0.72 -20.18 -10.01
N ASP A 218 1.19 -20.47 -11.23
CA ASP A 218 0.39 -20.55 -12.46
C ASP A 218 -0.79 -21.54 -12.32
N GLN A 219 -0.53 -22.71 -11.74
CA GLN A 219 -1.55 -23.75 -11.54
C GLN A 219 -2.39 -23.49 -10.28
N LEU A 220 -1.74 -22.99 -9.23
CA LEU A 220 -2.37 -22.75 -7.94
C LEU A 220 -3.46 -21.68 -8.05
N PHE A 221 -3.13 -20.55 -8.68
CA PHE A 221 -4.03 -19.41 -8.80
C PHE A 221 -4.94 -19.46 -10.02
N ALA A 222 -4.78 -20.43 -10.93
CA ALA A 222 -5.81 -20.73 -11.92
C ALA A 222 -7.03 -21.39 -11.27
N GLN A 223 -6.82 -22.30 -10.29
CA GLN A 223 -7.87 -23.19 -9.78
C GLN A 223 -8.40 -22.83 -8.39
N ARG A 224 -7.85 -21.80 -7.74
CA ARG A 224 -8.23 -21.41 -6.38
C ARG A 224 -8.65 -19.95 -6.29
N ALA A 225 -9.93 -19.76 -5.98
CA ALA A 225 -10.45 -18.50 -5.46
C ALA A 225 -9.95 -18.27 -4.02
N PRO A 226 -9.89 -17.00 -3.54
CA PRO A 226 -10.35 -15.79 -4.22
C PRO A 226 -9.34 -15.24 -5.24
N TYR A 227 -9.86 -14.68 -6.33
CA TYR A 227 -9.05 -13.89 -7.25
C TYR A 227 -9.10 -12.42 -6.87
N ILE A 228 -7.92 -11.82 -6.73
CA ILE A 228 -7.73 -10.39 -6.52
C ILE A 228 -7.35 -9.73 -7.85
N LEU A 229 -8.01 -8.61 -8.15
CA LEU A 229 -7.73 -7.75 -9.31
C LEU A 229 -7.62 -6.31 -8.82
N THR A 230 -6.59 -5.59 -9.24
CA THR A 230 -6.42 -4.16 -8.95
C THR A 230 -6.31 -3.37 -10.25
N VAL A 231 -6.91 -2.19 -10.29
CA VAL A 231 -6.82 -1.24 -11.42
C VAL A 231 -6.25 0.06 -10.88
N ASP A 232 -5.10 0.49 -11.38
CA ASP A 232 -4.42 1.72 -11.02
C ASP A 232 -4.43 2.70 -12.19
N THR A 233 -5.12 3.83 -12.02
CA THR A 233 -5.15 4.89 -13.03
C THR A 233 -3.87 5.70 -13.00
N GLY A 234 -3.01 5.41 -13.96
CA GLY A 234 -1.89 6.24 -14.34
C GLY A 234 -1.80 6.40 -15.85
N ASN A 235 -0.61 6.78 -16.31
CA ASN A 235 -0.21 6.61 -17.69
C ASN A 235 1.17 5.93 -17.65
N PRO A 236 1.25 4.60 -17.80
CA PRO A 236 0.18 3.67 -18.22
C PRO A 236 -0.94 3.42 -17.20
N LEU A 237 -2.13 3.04 -17.68
CA LEU A 237 -3.19 2.42 -16.87
C LEU A 237 -2.80 0.96 -16.61
N ILE A 238 -2.66 0.58 -15.34
CA ILE A 238 -2.16 -0.74 -14.95
C ILE A 238 -3.27 -1.56 -14.31
N ILE A 239 -3.45 -2.80 -14.78
CA ILE A 239 -4.38 -3.76 -14.19
C ILE A 239 -3.55 -4.96 -13.73
N ARG A 240 -3.58 -5.30 -12.43
CA ARG A 240 -2.89 -6.48 -11.89
C ARG A 240 -3.92 -7.50 -11.45
N CYS A 241 -3.72 -8.77 -11.75
CA CYS A 241 -4.69 -9.82 -11.41
C CYS A 241 -3.97 -11.13 -11.10
N SER A 242 -4.41 -11.78 -10.02
CA SER A 242 -4.00 -13.15 -9.66
C SER A 242 -4.52 -14.24 -10.61
N HIS A 243 -5.48 -13.90 -11.49
CA HIS A 243 -6.07 -14.80 -12.46
C HIS A 243 -5.72 -14.34 -13.88
N GLU A 244 -4.76 -15.02 -14.50
CA GLU A 244 -4.22 -14.70 -15.84
C GLU A 244 -5.31 -14.66 -16.92
N ALA A 245 -6.20 -15.66 -16.95
CA ALA A 245 -7.28 -15.73 -17.95
C ALA A 245 -8.23 -14.51 -17.91
N SER A 246 -8.40 -13.86 -16.74
CA SER A 246 -9.14 -12.60 -16.65
C SER A 246 -8.42 -11.49 -17.43
N LEU A 247 -7.10 -11.40 -17.32
CA LEU A 247 -6.29 -10.40 -18.03
C LEU A 247 -6.22 -10.70 -19.53
N GLU A 248 -6.08 -11.96 -19.91
CA GLU A 248 -6.11 -12.38 -21.32
C GLU A 248 -7.43 -11.99 -21.99
N LEU A 249 -8.55 -12.18 -21.30
CA LEU A 249 -9.87 -11.83 -21.80
C LEU A 249 -10.01 -10.31 -21.95
N ILE A 250 -9.59 -9.52 -20.95
CA ILE A 250 -9.59 -8.05 -21.04
C ILE A 250 -8.71 -7.59 -22.20
N SER A 251 -7.48 -8.12 -22.30
CA SER A 251 -6.52 -7.80 -23.35
C SER A 251 -7.09 -8.09 -24.74
N SER A 252 -7.64 -9.30 -24.93
CA SER A 252 -8.26 -9.73 -26.18
C SER A 252 -9.47 -8.87 -26.55
N TYR A 253 -10.30 -8.51 -25.58
CA TYR A 253 -11.47 -7.66 -25.78
C TYR A 253 -11.07 -6.25 -26.21
N LEU A 254 -10.13 -5.62 -25.49
CA LEU A 254 -9.66 -4.27 -25.79
C LEU A 254 -8.91 -4.21 -27.13
N ASN A 255 -8.12 -5.23 -27.47
CA ASN A 255 -7.44 -5.28 -28.75
C ASN A 255 -8.41 -5.49 -29.92
N ARG A 256 -9.46 -6.29 -29.73
CA ARG A 256 -10.48 -6.56 -30.76
C ARG A 256 -11.37 -5.35 -31.05
N TRP A 257 -11.75 -4.60 -30.02
CA TRP A 257 -12.70 -3.49 -30.12
C TRP A 257 -12.07 -2.10 -29.94
N GLY A 258 -10.75 -2.04 -29.85
CA GLY A 258 -9.98 -0.81 -29.71
C GLY A 258 -10.18 0.13 -30.90
N LYS A 259 -10.17 1.44 -30.64
CA LYS A 259 -10.22 2.44 -31.70
C LYS A 259 -8.93 2.35 -32.53
N LEU A 260 -9.07 2.15 -33.84
CA LEU A 260 -7.94 2.18 -34.76
C LEU A 260 -7.40 3.60 -34.93
N ASN A 261 -6.09 3.73 -35.01
CA ASN A 261 -5.43 4.98 -35.34
C ASN A 261 -5.47 5.20 -36.85
N THR A 262 -6.34 6.12 -37.30
CA THR A 262 -6.48 6.47 -38.72
C THR A 262 -5.25 7.14 -39.31
N GLY A 263 -4.35 7.67 -38.47
CA GLY A 263 -3.08 8.27 -38.87
C GLY A 263 -1.91 7.29 -38.92
N ASP A 264 -2.10 6.04 -38.51
CA ASP A 264 -1.07 5.01 -38.59
C ASP A 264 -1.28 4.13 -39.85
N THR A 265 -0.24 4.06 -40.69
CA THR A 265 -0.22 3.19 -41.88
C THR A 265 -0.41 1.71 -41.54
N LEU A 266 -0.04 1.29 -40.33
CA LEU A 266 -0.20 -0.07 -39.83
C LEU A 266 -1.57 -0.32 -39.21
N ARG A 267 -2.45 0.69 -39.19
CA ARG A 267 -3.80 0.66 -38.60
C ARG A 267 -3.82 0.03 -37.20
N ARG A 268 -2.80 0.31 -36.38
CA ARG A 268 -2.78 -0.18 -35.00
C ARG A 268 -3.85 0.54 -34.17
N ASN A 269 -4.22 -0.06 -33.05
CA ASN A 269 -5.09 0.61 -32.09
C ASN A 269 -4.43 1.90 -31.57
N VAL A 270 -5.24 2.86 -31.13
CA VAL A 270 -4.76 4.09 -30.48
C VAL A 270 -4.08 3.77 -29.15
N LEU A 271 -4.61 2.78 -28.43
CA LEU A 271 -4.06 2.26 -27.19
C LEU A 271 -3.28 0.98 -27.48
N LYS A 272 -2.11 0.89 -26.89
CA LYS A 272 -1.27 -0.30 -26.77
C LYS A 272 -1.70 -1.05 -25.52
N VAL A 273 -2.00 -2.34 -25.66
CA VAL A 273 -2.46 -3.21 -24.57
C VAL A 273 -1.51 -4.39 -24.50
N GLU A 274 -0.72 -4.47 -23.43
CA GLU A 274 0.34 -5.46 -23.27
C GLU A 274 0.21 -6.24 -21.97
N LEU A 275 0.29 -7.57 -22.09
CA LEU A 275 0.42 -8.47 -20.95
C LEU A 275 1.89 -8.54 -20.56
N ILE A 276 2.15 -8.40 -19.26
CA ILE A 276 3.47 -8.38 -18.65
C ILE A 276 3.60 -9.64 -17.79
N GLU A 277 4.72 -10.33 -17.97
CA GLU A 277 5.09 -11.51 -17.19
C GLU A 277 5.39 -11.15 -15.74
N SER A 278 4.98 -12.01 -14.82
CA SER A 278 5.14 -11.87 -13.38
C SER A 278 6.62 -11.91 -13.00
N GLU A 279 7.04 -11.01 -12.11
CA GLU A 279 8.37 -11.04 -11.52
C GLU A 279 8.57 -12.23 -10.56
N PHE A 280 7.48 -12.87 -10.12
CA PHE A 280 7.51 -14.01 -9.21
C PHE A 280 7.65 -15.36 -9.91
N CYS A 281 7.15 -15.48 -11.15
CA CYS A 281 7.04 -16.75 -11.85
C CYS A 281 7.19 -16.59 -13.35
N ASN A 282 8.17 -17.31 -13.91
CA ASN A 282 8.34 -17.38 -15.35
C ASN A 282 7.11 -18.03 -16.01
N GLY A 283 6.60 -17.42 -17.07
CA GLY A 283 5.50 -17.89 -17.90
C GLY A 283 4.10 -17.51 -17.42
N LEU A 284 3.96 -16.81 -16.28
CA LEU A 284 2.67 -16.33 -15.76
C LEU A 284 2.49 -14.85 -16.07
N GLN A 285 1.39 -14.45 -16.69
CA GLN A 285 1.05 -13.03 -16.89
C GLN A 285 0.09 -12.54 -15.81
N ASP A 286 0.59 -11.67 -14.93
CA ASP A 286 -0.19 -11.13 -13.79
C ASP A 286 -0.50 -9.63 -13.92
N THR A 287 0.00 -8.99 -14.97
CA THR A 287 -0.12 -7.54 -15.16
C THR A 287 -0.49 -7.21 -16.60
N LEU A 288 -1.46 -6.31 -16.79
CA LEU A 288 -1.90 -5.76 -18.07
C LEU A 288 -1.66 -4.26 -18.06
N SER A 289 -0.83 -3.78 -18.98
CA SER A 289 -0.51 -2.36 -19.17
C SER A 289 -1.26 -1.80 -20.38
N ILE A 290 -1.89 -0.64 -20.20
CA ILE A 290 -2.60 0.08 -21.25
C ILE A 290 -2.01 1.49 -21.35
N GLU A 291 -1.44 1.81 -22.50
CA GLU A 291 -0.82 3.11 -22.78
C GLU A 291 -1.15 3.61 -24.19
N PRO A 292 -1.09 4.92 -24.46
CA PRO A 292 -1.24 5.42 -25.83
C PRO A 292 -0.04 5.03 -26.69
N HIS A 293 -0.27 4.59 -27.94
CA HIS A 293 0.82 4.30 -28.88
C HIS A 293 1.62 5.56 -29.29
N ILE A 294 1.08 6.76 -29.08
CA ILE A 294 1.72 8.03 -29.41
C ILE A 294 1.93 8.81 -28.12
N ASN A 295 3.19 9.18 -27.85
CA ASN A 295 3.53 10.12 -26.79
C ASN A 295 2.99 11.50 -27.14
N PHE A 296 1.87 11.90 -26.56
CA PHE A 296 1.40 13.28 -26.64
C PHE A 296 2.35 14.17 -25.83
N HIS A 297 3.37 14.73 -26.50
CA HIS A 297 4.46 15.51 -25.88
C HIS A 297 4.04 16.78 -25.12
N ASN A 298 2.75 17.08 -24.93
CA ASN A 298 2.34 18.31 -24.24
C ASN A 298 0.92 18.30 -23.61
N GLY A 299 0.35 17.15 -23.27
CA GLY A 299 -0.94 17.16 -22.57
C GLY A 299 -1.31 15.79 -22.04
N GLY A 300 -1.55 15.72 -20.73
CA GLY A 300 -1.86 14.50 -19.98
C GLY A 300 -3.02 13.71 -20.58
N TYR A 301 -2.71 12.81 -21.52
CA TYR A 301 -3.67 11.84 -22.01
C TYR A 301 -3.96 10.86 -20.89
N GLN A 302 -5.04 11.12 -20.16
CA GLN A 302 -5.51 10.26 -19.09
C GLN A 302 -6.47 9.24 -19.70
N ILE A 303 -6.10 7.96 -19.65
CA ILE A 303 -6.97 6.87 -20.09
C ILE A 303 -8.15 6.81 -19.12
N ASN A 304 -9.37 6.88 -19.65
CA ASN A 304 -10.57 6.71 -18.84
C ASN A 304 -10.72 5.22 -18.46
N PRO A 305 -10.64 4.86 -17.15
CA PRO A 305 -10.72 3.47 -16.72
C PRO A 305 -12.15 2.91 -16.77
N THR A 306 -13.18 3.74 -16.92
CA THR A 306 -14.59 3.35 -16.67
C THR A 306 -15.04 2.14 -17.48
N LEU A 307 -14.60 2.01 -18.75
CA LEU A 307 -14.92 0.83 -19.57
C LEU A 307 -14.29 -0.45 -19.02
N VAL A 308 -13.06 -0.37 -18.52
CA VAL A 308 -12.35 -1.49 -17.90
C VAL A 308 -13.06 -1.87 -16.59
N LEU A 309 -13.38 -0.89 -15.75
CA LEU A 309 -14.07 -1.11 -14.47
C LEU A 309 -15.45 -1.78 -14.69
N ALA A 310 -16.22 -1.28 -15.65
CA ALA A 310 -17.51 -1.88 -16.01
C ALA A 310 -17.37 -3.30 -16.57
N PHE A 311 -16.30 -3.58 -17.30
CA PHE A 311 -16.02 -4.93 -17.80
C PHE A 311 -15.70 -5.89 -16.65
N ILE A 312 -14.91 -5.44 -15.66
CA ILE A 312 -14.53 -6.24 -14.49
C ILE A 312 -15.75 -6.61 -13.64
N GLU A 313 -16.64 -5.64 -13.37
CA GLU A 313 -17.85 -5.91 -12.57
C GLU A 313 -18.93 -6.65 -13.37
N GLY A 314 -19.20 -6.21 -14.59
CA GLY A 314 -20.35 -6.68 -15.38
C GLY A 314 -20.09 -7.95 -16.18
N VAL A 315 -18.85 -8.20 -16.62
CA VAL A 315 -18.51 -9.36 -17.46
C VAL A 315 -17.76 -10.41 -16.65
N LEU A 316 -16.71 -10.00 -15.91
CA LEU A 316 -15.93 -10.95 -15.10
C LEU A 316 -16.60 -11.29 -13.76
N GLY A 317 -17.55 -10.46 -13.30
CA GLY A 317 -18.30 -10.70 -12.06
C GLY A 317 -17.51 -10.44 -10.78
N TYR A 318 -16.38 -9.71 -10.85
CA TYR A 318 -15.65 -9.33 -9.65
C TYR A 318 -16.44 -8.28 -8.86
N LYS A 319 -16.34 -8.33 -7.53
CA LYS A 319 -16.96 -7.36 -6.62
C LYS A 319 -15.95 -6.30 -6.19
N LEU A 320 -16.34 -5.03 -6.25
CA LEU A 320 -15.52 -3.94 -5.73
C LEU A 320 -15.38 -4.07 -4.21
N VAL A 321 -14.15 -4.08 -3.72
CA VAL A 321 -13.81 -4.15 -2.29
C VAL A 321 -13.41 -2.78 -1.78
N HIS A 322 -12.61 -2.05 -2.55
CA HIS A 322 -12.08 -0.75 -2.16
C HIS A 322 -11.83 0.13 -3.38
N THR A 323 -12.04 1.44 -3.25
CA THR A 323 -11.59 2.43 -4.23
C THR A 323 -11.23 3.74 -3.54
N ASN A 324 -10.23 4.44 -4.09
CA ASN A 324 -9.86 5.80 -3.71
C ASN A 324 -9.95 6.78 -4.90
N GLY A 325 -10.66 6.42 -5.97
CA GLY A 325 -10.80 7.21 -7.19
C GLY A 325 -9.61 7.18 -8.15
N HIS A 326 -8.47 6.62 -7.73
CA HIS A 326 -7.31 6.37 -8.59
C HIS A 326 -6.85 4.90 -8.60
N ASN A 327 -7.32 4.11 -7.64
CA ASN A 327 -7.11 2.68 -7.52
C ASN A 327 -8.46 2.02 -7.22
N TRP A 328 -8.74 0.89 -7.87
CA TRP A 328 -9.89 0.03 -7.60
C TRP A 328 -9.39 -1.37 -7.30
N VAL A 329 -9.82 -1.91 -6.16
CA VAL A 329 -9.52 -3.27 -5.72
C VAL A 329 -10.78 -4.10 -5.82
N TYR A 330 -10.67 -5.19 -6.55
CA TYR A 330 -11.72 -6.12 -6.90
C TYR A 330 -11.40 -7.51 -6.36
N ARG A 331 -12.44 -8.24 -5.95
CA ARG A 331 -12.33 -9.62 -5.49
C ARG A 331 -13.42 -10.48 -6.12
N SER A 332 -13.04 -11.66 -6.61
CA SER A 332 -13.97 -12.71 -6.98
C SER A 332 -13.77 -13.92 -6.06
N ASP A 333 -14.82 -14.32 -5.36
CA ASP A 333 -14.82 -15.54 -4.52
C ASP A 333 -15.25 -16.79 -5.31
N THR A 334 -15.64 -16.63 -6.58
CA THR A 334 -16.07 -17.73 -7.45
C THR A 334 -14.92 -18.18 -8.35
N ILE A 335 -14.83 -19.50 -8.59
CA ILE A 335 -13.89 -20.07 -9.54
C ILE A 335 -14.33 -19.65 -10.95
N LEU A 336 -13.42 -19.02 -11.70
CA LEU A 336 -13.66 -18.45 -13.01
C LEU A 336 -13.05 -19.39 -14.04
N ASN A 337 -13.86 -20.30 -14.57
CA ASN A 337 -13.39 -21.24 -15.58
C ASN A 337 -13.27 -20.55 -16.93
N THR A 338 -12.19 -20.81 -17.65
CA THR A 338 -12.10 -20.47 -19.06
C THR A 338 -13.13 -21.28 -19.85
N PRO A 339 -13.89 -20.67 -20.78
CA PRO A 339 -14.74 -21.42 -21.67
C PRO A 339 -13.84 -22.34 -22.51
N THR A 340 -14.07 -23.65 -22.39
CA THR A 340 -13.46 -24.63 -23.30
C THR A 340 -13.91 -24.31 -24.71
N SER A 341 -12.95 -24.12 -25.62
CA SER A 341 -13.23 -23.90 -27.03
C SER A 341 -13.91 -25.15 -27.58
N SER A 342 -15.21 -25.06 -27.85
CA SER A 342 -15.99 -26.07 -28.57
C SER A 342 -15.91 -25.87 -30.07
#